data_AF-A0A3D9B1I1-F1
#
_entry.id   AF-A0A3D9B1I1-F1
#
_cell.length_a   1.000
_cell.length_b   1.000
_cell.length_c   1.000
_cell.angle_alpha   90.00
_cell.angle_beta   90.00
_cell.angle_gamma   90.00
#
_symmetry.space_group_name_H-M   'P 1'
#
loop_
_entity.id
_entity.type
_entity.pdbx_description
1 polymer ?
#
loop_
_entity_poly.entity_id
_entity_poly.type
_entity_poly.pdbx_seq_one_letter_code
_entity_poly.pdbx_strand_id
1 'polypeptide(L)'
;MSLFPQILTDEKVNERHIDFRNALFELDQNTIGPEHIQTLMKLYGATKQIDYRNKILKLLYDHKAPELKAFFEAAYKKERFLDMKIYALRGLAQFAEEKEIEKLVSKLKAVLAKREETTPYNYQEYELLRGKNALPFLVQQYHYASLKELMEQADKQYERMPEAFKGHFTTDEKGEIINLRTAGESSKLIAAFFAQQKM
;
A
#
# COMPACT_ATOMS: atom_id res chain seq x y z
N MET A 1 20.74 12.85 15.46
CA MET A 1 19.33 13.25 15.66
C MET A 1 18.82 13.72 14.31
N SER A 2 17.91 13.00 13.65
CA SER A 2 17.26 13.58 12.47
C SER A 2 16.21 14.55 12.99
N LEU A 3 16.30 15.82 12.59
CA LEU A 3 15.30 16.81 12.92
C LEU A 3 14.06 16.52 12.07
N PHE A 4 12.92 16.31 12.71
CA PHE A 4 11.65 16.24 11.98
C PHE A 4 11.40 17.59 11.29
N PRO A 5 11.12 17.62 9.98
CA PRO A 5 11.04 18.89 9.25
C PRO A 5 9.92 19.79 9.79
N GLN A 6 10.27 21.00 10.22
CA GLN A 6 9.31 21.96 10.79
C GLN A 6 8.16 22.30 9.83
N ILE A 7 8.44 22.28 8.52
CA ILE A 7 7.44 22.51 7.46
C ILE A 7 6.27 21.51 7.52
N LEU A 8 6.48 20.31 8.06
CA LEU A 8 5.43 19.29 8.24
C LEU A 8 4.56 19.53 9.47
N THR A 9 4.99 20.43 10.36
CA THR A 9 4.25 20.84 11.57
C THR A 9 3.53 22.18 11.41
N ASP A 10 3.83 22.94 10.36
CA ASP A 10 3.25 24.26 10.13
C ASP A 10 1.91 24.16 9.39
N GLU A 11 0.81 24.38 10.11
CA GLU A 11 -0.55 24.38 9.57
C GLU A 11 -0.81 25.46 8.51
N LYS A 12 0.07 26.47 8.39
CA LYS A 12 -0.06 27.55 7.39
C LYS A 12 0.56 27.19 6.05
N VAL A 13 1.40 26.16 5.99
CA VAL A 13 2.10 25.78 4.76
C VAL A 13 1.15 25.01 3.85
N ASN A 14 1.12 25.41 2.58
CA ASN A 14 0.38 24.68 1.57
C ASN A 14 1.03 23.32 1.33
N GLU A 15 0.30 22.23 1.61
CA GLU A 15 0.77 20.85 1.39
C GLU A 15 1.22 20.56 -0.06
N ARG A 16 0.79 21.39 -1.03
CA ARG A 16 1.20 21.30 -2.44
C ARG A 16 2.56 21.95 -2.73
N HIS A 17 3.17 22.63 -1.76
CA HIS A 17 4.48 23.22 -1.92
C HIS A 17 5.54 22.12 -2.10
N ILE A 18 6.48 22.33 -3.02
CA ILE A 18 7.52 21.33 -3.35
C ILE A 18 8.36 20.95 -2.12
N ASP A 19 8.69 21.92 -1.27
CA ASP A 19 9.45 21.67 -0.04
C ASP A 19 8.68 20.83 0.98
N PHE A 20 7.36 21.00 1.06
CA PHE A 20 6.51 20.17 1.92
C PHE A 20 6.56 18.72 1.42
N ARG A 21 6.43 18.55 0.11
CA ARG A 21 6.52 17.24 -0.54
C ARG A 21 7.87 16.58 -0.26
N ASN A 22 8.97 17.29 -0.53
CA ASN A 22 10.31 16.75 -0.35
C ASN A 22 10.54 16.36 1.11
N ALA A 23 10.18 17.23 2.05
CA ALA A 23 10.28 16.97 3.48
C ALA A 23 9.54 15.70 3.91
N LEU A 24 8.32 15.47 3.41
CA LEU A 24 7.56 14.25 3.73
C LEU A 24 8.19 12.99 3.13
N PHE A 25 8.68 13.08 1.89
CA PHE A 25 9.19 11.90 1.16
C PHE A 25 10.60 11.50 1.59
N GLU A 26 11.40 12.44 2.10
CA GLU A 26 12.72 12.21 2.69
C GLU A 26 12.67 11.58 4.09
N LEU A 27 11.49 11.56 4.74
CA LEU A 27 11.33 10.84 6.00
C LEU A 27 11.59 9.34 5.81
N ASP A 28 12.33 8.77 6.75
CA ASP A 28 12.57 7.34 6.88
C ASP A 28 11.82 6.82 8.11
N GLN A 29 11.28 5.61 8.02
CA GLN A 29 10.51 5.01 9.10
C GLN A 29 11.33 4.86 10.39
N ASN A 30 12.64 4.60 10.28
CA ASN A 30 13.52 4.43 11.43
C ASN A 30 13.81 5.74 12.17
N THR A 31 13.45 6.89 11.58
CA THR A 31 13.65 8.19 12.21
C THR A 31 12.38 8.77 12.84
N ILE A 32 11.25 8.06 12.74
CA ILE A 32 9.98 8.48 13.31
C ILE A 32 9.92 8.17 14.81
N GLY A 33 10.20 9.17 15.64
CA GLY A 33 9.91 9.13 17.08
C GLY A 33 8.40 9.18 17.42
N PRO A 34 8.01 8.75 18.65
CA PRO A 34 6.62 8.82 19.12
C PRO A 34 5.97 10.20 19.01
N GLU A 35 6.75 11.26 19.20
CA GLU A 35 6.34 12.66 19.13
C GLU A 35 5.87 13.08 17.72
N HIS A 36 6.31 12.37 16.67
CA HIS A 36 5.95 12.66 15.28
C HIS A 36 4.68 11.95 14.82
N ILE A 37 4.28 10.88 15.51
CA ILE A 37 3.14 10.03 15.12
C ILE A 37 1.86 10.86 15.00
N GLN A 38 1.60 11.72 15.99
CA GLN A 38 0.42 12.58 16.01
C GLN A 38 0.38 13.54 14.83
N THR A 39 1.52 14.12 14.46
CA THR A 39 1.62 15.03 13.29
C THR A 39 1.32 14.28 12.00
N LEU A 40 1.90 13.10 11.81
CA LEU A 40 1.67 12.27 10.62
C LEU A 40 0.20 11.82 10.52
N MET A 41 -0.41 11.43 11.64
CA MET A 41 -1.84 11.08 11.69
C MET A 41 -2.74 12.25 11.29
N LYS A 42 -2.46 13.47 11.81
CA LYS A 42 -3.19 14.69 11.43
C LYS A 42 -3.04 14.99 9.94
N LEU A 43 -1.82 14.90 9.42
CA LEU A 43 -1.54 15.13 8.01
C LEU A 43 -2.29 14.14 7.11
N TYR A 44 -2.28 12.85 7.45
CA TYR A 44 -3.05 11.83 6.74
C TYR A 44 -4.57 12.10 6.75
N GLY A 45 -5.07 12.59 7.88
CA GLY A 45 -6.48 12.98 8.05
C GLY A 45 -6.88 14.13 7.12
N ALA A 46 -6.05 15.17 7.07
CA ALA A 46 -6.32 16.42 6.34
C ALA A 46 -6.06 16.32 4.83
N THR A 47 -5.02 15.60 4.41
CA THR A 47 -4.57 15.62 3.03
C THR A 47 -5.52 14.89 2.07
N LYS A 48 -5.73 15.50 0.90
CA LYS A 48 -6.42 14.85 -0.23
C LYS A 48 -5.46 14.08 -1.15
N GLN A 49 -4.15 14.32 -1.01
CA GLN A 49 -3.12 13.73 -1.86
C GLN A 49 -2.94 12.24 -1.53
N ILE A 50 -3.15 11.37 -2.53
CA ILE A 50 -3.12 9.92 -2.36
C ILE A 50 -1.69 9.44 -2.04
N ASP A 51 -0.70 10.01 -2.71
CA ASP A 51 0.71 9.69 -2.50
C ASP A 51 1.18 10.07 -1.10
N TYR A 52 0.67 11.16 -0.52
CA TYR A 52 0.99 11.55 0.85
C TYR A 52 0.39 10.57 1.86
N ARG A 53 -0.88 10.20 1.66
CA ARG A 53 -1.52 9.18 2.49
C ARG A 53 -0.78 7.85 2.42
N ASN A 54 -0.33 7.43 1.23
CA ASN A 54 0.44 6.21 1.05
C ASN A 54 1.78 6.27 1.79
N LYS A 55 2.54 7.36 1.62
CA LYS A 55 3.81 7.56 2.33
C LYS A 55 3.62 7.52 3.84
N ILE A 56 2.59 8.19 4.36
CA ILE A 56 2.30 8.21 5.80
C ILE A 56 1.93 6.83 6.34
N LEU A 57 1.13 6.05 5.61
CA LEU A 57 0.84 4.66 6.01
C LEU A 57 2.12 3.83 6.15
N LYS A 58 3.04 3.95 5.18
CA LYS A 58 4.33 3.27 5.23
C LYS A 58 5.22 3.73 6.39
N LEU A 59 5.20 5.02 6.71
CA LEU A 59 5.93 5.57 7.86
C LEU A 59 5.38 5.08 9.20
N LEU A 60 4.12 4.65 9.28
CA LEU A 60 3.46 4.34 10.54
C LEU A 60 3.24 2.84 10.81
N TYR A 61 3.24 1.97 9.79
CA TYR A 61 2.68 0.61 9.90
C TYR A 61 3.40 -0.37 10.84
N ASP A 62 4.59 -0.06 11.35
CA ASP A 62 5.35 -0.90 12.30
C ASP A 62 5.51 -0.22 13.66
N HIS A 63 4.91 0.96 13.84
CA HIS A 63 4.85 1.62 15.13
C HIS A 63 3.73 1.01 15.99
N LYS A 64 3.95 0.97 17.30
CA LYS A 64 3.07 0.34 18.29
C LYS A 64 2.38 1.33 19.24
N ALA A 65 2.35 2.61 18.88
CA ALA A 65 1.67 3.62 19.68
C ALA A 65 0.15 3.29 19.77
N PRO A 66 -0.48 3.26 20.95
CA PRO A 66 -1.86 2.77 21.11
C PRO A 66 -2.90 3.50 20.25
N GLU A 67 -2.72 4.80 20.01
CA GLU A 67 -3.58 5.62 19.15
C GLU A 67 -3.61 5.14 17.68
N LEU A 68 -2.59 4.40 17.25
CA LEU A 68 -2.49 3.90 15.89
C LEU A 68 -3.53 2.83 15.58
N LYS A 69 -4.07 2.13 16.58
CA LYS A 69 -5.17 1.18 16.37
C LYS A 69 -6.36 1.87 15.71
N ALA A 70 -6.86 2.95 16.33
CA ALA A 70 -7.99 3.70 15.81
C ALA A 70 -7.68 4.37 14.46
N PHE A 71 -6.44 4.84 14.29
CA PHE A 71 -5.95 5.37 13.02
C PHE A 71 -6.03 4.35 11.88
N PHE A 72 -5.47 3.15 12.07
CA PHE A 72 -5.44 2.12 11.04
C PHE A 72 -6.82 1.55 10.73
N GLU A 73 -7.71 1.45 11.73
CA GLU A 73 -9.11 1.12 11.49
C GLU A 73 -9.81 2.16 10.60
N ALA A 74 -9.57 3.45 10.86
CA ALA A 74 -10.11 4.53 10.04
C ALA A 74 -9.50 4.54 8.63
N ALA A 75 -8.18 4.35 8.51
CA ALA A 75 -7.48 4.26 7.24
C ALA A 75 -7.98 3.09 6.39
N TYR A 76 -8.14 1.91 6.99
CA TYR A 76 -8.65 0.72 6.31
C TYR A 76 -10.05 0.95 5.74
N LYS A 77 -10.91 1.71 6.45
CA LYS A 77 -12.24 2.08 5.97
C LYS A 77 -12.19 3.16 4.89
N LYS A 78 -11.30 4.15 5.02
CA LYS A 78 -11.16 5.31 4.13
C LYS A 78 -10.61 4.94 2.75
N GLU A 79 -9.57 4.11 2.71
CA GLU A 79 -8.82 3.90 1.46
C GLU A 79 -9.54 3.02 0.45
N ARG A 80 -9.38 3.35 -0.83
CA ARG A 80 -10.01 2.63 -1.95
C ARG A 80 -9.04 1.73 -2.70
N PHE A 81 -7.75 2.07 -2.69
CA PHE A 81 -6.69 1.28 -3.32
C PHE A 81 -6.34 0.10 -2.42
N LEU A 82 -6.23 -1.10 -3.01
CA LEU A 82 -6.06 -2.32 -2.23
C LEU A 82 -4.69 -2.40 -1.54
N ASP A 83 -3.64 -1.90 -2.17
CA ASP A 83 -2.30 -1.81 -1.58
C ASP A 83 -2.29 -0.94 -0.31
N MET A 84 -2.94 0.23 -0.35
CA MET A 84 -3.08 1.09 0.83
C MET A 84 -3.94 0.45 1.92
N LYS A 85 -4.98 -0.31 1.55
CA LYS A 85 -5.72 -1.12 2.52
C LYS A 85 -4.86 -2.19 3.16
N ILE A 86 -3.93 -2.81 2.41
CA ILE A 86 -2.97 -3.77 2.97
C ILE A 86 -2.01 -3.10 3.96
N TYR A 87 -1.51 -1.90 3.67
CA TYR A 87 -0.67 -1.17 4.64
C TYR A 87 -1.44 -0.81 5.91
N ALA A 88 -2.70 -0.39 5.78
CA ALA A 88 -3.55 -0.16 6.96
C ALA A 88 -3.84 -1.47 7.72
N LEU A 89 -4.08 -2.57 7.02
CA LEU A 89 -4.28 -3.90 7.63
C LEU A 89 -3.03 -4.35 8.38
N ARG A 90 -1.84 -4.12 7.82
CA ARG A 90 -0.56 -4.40 8.48
C ARG A 90 -0.39 -3.63 9.78
N GLY A 91 -0.64 -2.32 9.75
CA GLY A 91 -0.63 -1.50 10.96
C GLY A 91 -1.62 -2.03 12.00
N LEU A 92 -2.83 -2.40 11.58
CA LEU A 92 -3.87 -2.90 12.47
C LEU A 92 -3.58 -4.29 13.05
N ALA A 93 -2.96 -5.18 12.29
CA ALA A 93 -2.64 -6.54 12.72
C ALA A 93 -1.71 -6.61 13.95
N GLN A 94 -1.01 -5.52 14.26
CA GLN A 94 -0.23 -5.40 15.49
C GLN A 94 -1.09 -5.26 16.76
N PHE A 95 -2.36 -4.87 16.63
CA PHE A 95 -3.25 -4.51 17.74
C PHE A 95 -4.55 -5.33 17.80
N ALA A 96 -4.77 -6.19 16.81
CA ALA A 96 -6.03 -6.88 16.59
C ALA A 96 -5.84 -8.39 16.62
N GLU A 97 -6.82 -9.09 17.17
CA GLU A 97 -6.81 -10.56 17.19
C GLU A 97 -7.11 -11.11 15.78
N GLU A 98 -6.71 -12.37 15.54
CA GLU A 98 -6.94 -13.05 14.26
C GLU A 98 -8.40 -12.94 13.78
N LYS A 99 -9.37 -13.10 14.70
CA LYS A 99 -10.81 -13.02 14.38
C LYS A 99 -11.24 -11.63 13.91
N GLU A 100 -10.59 -10.57 14.38
CA GLU A 100 -10.86 -9.20 13.90
C GLU A 100 -10.26 -9.00 12.51
N ILE A 101 -9.03 -9.48 12.30
CA ILE A 101 -8.34 -9.44 11.01
C ILE A 101 -9.09 -10.25 9.95
N GLU A 102 -9.56 -11.44 10.29
CA GLU A 102 -10.32 -12.32 9.40
C GLU A 102 -11.58 -11.63 8.84
N LYS A 103 -12.30 -10.86 9.66
CA LYS A 103 -13.47 -10.09 9.20
C LYS A 103 -13.10 -9.03 8.17
N LEU A 104 -11.95 -8.37 8.36
CA LEU A 104 -11.46 -7.35 7.43
C LEU A 104 -10.98 -8.00 6.13
N VAL A 105 -10.21 -9.08 6.24
CA VAL A 105 -9.70 -9.88 5.12
C VAL A 105 -10.85 -10.45 4.29
N SER A 106 -11.91 -10.95 4.91
CA SER A 106 -13.10 -11.47 4.20
C SER A 106 -13.74 -10.39 3.32
N LYS A 107 -13.84 -9.15 3.80
CA LYS A 107 -14.31 -8.01 3.00
C LYS A 107 -13.35 -7.70 1.86
N LEU A 108 -12.05 -7.78 2.11
CA LEU A 108 -11.03 -7.52 1.08
C LEU A 108 -11.06 -8.58 -0.03
N LYS A 109 -11.20 -9.87 0.32
CA LYS A 109 -11.38 -10.98 -0.62
C LYS A 109 -12.58 -10.74 -1.54
N ALA A 110 -13.71 -10.28 -0.99
CA ALA A 110 -14.90 -9.97 -1.76
C ALA A 110 -14.69 -8.78 -2.74
N VAL A 111 -13.92 -7.76 -2.34
CA VAL A 111 -13.57 -6.65 -3.24
C VAL A 111 -12.62 -7.13 -4.34
N LEU A 112 -11.59 -7.89 -3.97
CA LEU A 112 -10.60 -8.42 -4.88
C LEU A 112 -11.22 -9.38 -5.92
N ALA A 113 -12.23 -10.17 -5.53
CA ALA A 113 -12.98 -11.02 -6.46
C ALA A 113 -13.65 -10.21 -7.58
N LYS A 114 -14.22 -9.04 -7.25
CA LYS A 114 -14.89 -8.14 -8.21
C LYS A 114 -13.91 -7.32 -9.08
N ARG A 115 -12.64 -7.20 -8.68
CA ARG A 115 -11.65 -6.39 -9.42
C ARG A 115 -11.40 -6.94 -10.81
N GLU A 116 -11.26 -8.25 -10.92
CA GLU A 116 -11.04 -8.94 -12.20
C GLU A 116 -12.16 -8.64 -13.22
N GLU A 117 -13.40 -8.54 -12.75
CA GLU A 117 -14.57 -8.26 -13.59
C GLU A 117 -14.65 -6.79 -14.00
N THR A 118 -14.34 -5.87 -13.08
CA THR A 118 -14.59 -4.43 -13.23
C THR A 118 -13.41 -3.64 -13.80
N THR A 119 -12.19 -4.15 -13.66
CA THR A 119 -10.97 -3.50 -14.14
C THR A 119 -9.98 -4.58 -14.61
N PRO A 120 -10.24 -5.21 -15.76
CA PRO A 120 -9.38 -6.27 -16.28
C PRO A 120 -7.96 -5.73 -16.51
N TYR A 121 -6.97 -6.60 -16.30
CA TYR A 121 -5.55 -6.30 -16.50
C TYR A 121 -4.97 -5.21 -15.59
N ASN A 122 -5.58 -4.94 -14.42
CA ASN A 122 -5.03 -4.02 -13.40
C ASN A 122 -3.79 -4.59 -12.69
N TYR A 123 -2.74 -4.89 -13.45
CA TYR A 123 -1.56 -5.58 -12.95
C TYR A 123 -0.82 -4.83 -11.87
N GLN A 124 -0.83 -3.50 -11.91
CA GLN A 124 -0.14 -2.67 -10.92
C GLN A 124 -0.66 -2.93 -9.52
N GLU A 125 -1.99 -3.08 -9.35
CA GLU A 125 -2.59 -3.40 -8.06
C GLU A 125 -2.14 -4.77 -7.56
N TYR A 126 -2.09 -5.78 -8.43
CA TYR A 126 -1.63 -7.12 -8.04
C TYR A 126 -0.12 -7.18 -7.75
N GLU A 127 0.72 -6.47 -8.52
CA GLU A 127 2.17 -6.42 -8.25
C GLU A 127 2.47 -5.75 -6.91
N LEU A 128 1.69 -4.74 -6.51
CA LEU A 128 1.77 -4.14 -5.19
C LEU A 128 1.31 -5.10 -4.08
N LEU A 129 0.20 -5.82 -4.29
CA LEU A 129 -0.32 -6.79 -3.31
C LEU A 129 0.65 -7.96 -3.07
N ARG A 130 1.31 -8.42 -4.13
CA ARG A 130 2.27 -9.54 -4.14
C ARG A 130 3.69 -9.13 -3.75
N GLY A 131 3.97 -7.84 -3.64
CA GLY A 131 5.27 -7.33 -3.25
C GLY A 131 5.65 -7.73 -1.81
N LYS A 132 6.95 -7.84 -1.51
CA LYS A 132 7.45 -8.48 -0.28
C LYS A 132 6.92 -7.82 0.99
N ASN A 133 6.73 -6.50 0.97
CA ASN A 133 6.27 -5.70 2.11
C ASN A 133 4.74 -5.71 2.35
N ALA A 134 3.98 -6.45 1.52
CA ALA A 134 2.51 -6.45 1.51
C ALA A 134 1.93 -7.77 2.04
N LEU A 135 1.17 -8.53 1.23
CA LEU A 135 0.59 -9.81 1.64
C LEU A 135 1.62 -10.86 2.07
N PRO A 136 2.76 -11.04 1.36
CA PRO A 136 3.80 -11.97 1.80
C PRO A 136 4.28 -11.70 3.23
N PHE A 137 4.54 -10.43 3.57
CA PHE A 137 4.90 -10.03 4.92
C PHE A 137 3.83 -10.43 5.95
N LEU A 138 2.55 -10.13 5.67
CA LEU A 138 1.45 -10.46 6.58
C LEU A 138 1.31 -11.97 6.80
N VAL A 139 1.41 -12.76 5.73
CA VAL A 139 1.35 -14.22 5.81
C VAL A 139 2.53 -14.79 6.59
N GLN A 140 3.73 -14.25 6.37
CA GLN A 140 4.94 -14.68 7.06
C GLN A 140 4.95 -14.25 8.54
N GLN A 141 4.41 -13.09 8.87
CA GLN A 141 4.45 -12.56 10.23
C GLN A 141 3.35 -13.13 11.13
N TYR A 142 2.12 -13.27 10.61
CA TYR A 142 0.95 -13.59 11.43
C TYR A 142 0.44 -15.02 11.22
N HIS A 143 0.75 -15.65 10.09
CA HIS A 143 0.38 -17.03 9.77
C HIS A 143 -1.13 -17.35 9.71
N TYR A 144 -2.01 -16.35 9.78
CA TYR A 144 -3.46 -16.53 9.74
C TYR A 144 -3.92 -17.19 8.44
N ALA A 145 -4.86 -18.14 8.55
CA ALA A 145 -5.39 -18.86 7.40
C ALA A 145 -6.05 -17.91 6.38
N SER A 146 -6.81 -16.94 6.88
CA SER A 146 -7.48 -15.92 6.05
C SER A 146 -6.51 -15.10 5.19
N LEU A 147 -5.32 -14.75 5.71
CA LEU A 147 -4.29 -14.03 4.95
C LEU A 147 -3.67 -14.89 3.86
N LYS A 148 -3.43 -16.18 4.14
CA LYS A 148 -2.92 -17.14 3.14
C LYS A 148 -3.90 -17.29 1.99
N GLU A 149 -5.18 -17.47 2.30
CA GLU A 149 -6.24 -17.56 1.29
C GLU A 149 -6.36 -16.29 0.44
N LEU A 150 -6.22 -15.10 1.05
CA LEU A 150 -6.22 -13.83 0.33
C LEU A 150 -5.01 -13.73 -0.63
N MET A 151 -3.83 -14.14 -0.17
CA MET A 151 -2.63 -14.19 -1.01
C MET A 151 -2.80 -15.16 -2.18
N GLU A 152 -3.29 -16.37 -1.92
CA GLU A 152 -3.59 -17.35 -2.98
C GLU A 152 -4.62 -16.85 -3.98
N GLN A 153 -5.64 -16.11 -3.53
CA GLN A 153 -6.62 -15.49 -4.42
C GLN A 153 -5.95 -14.46 -5.33
N ALA A 154 -5.12 -13.58 -4.76
CA ALA A 154 -4.39 -12.56 -5.52
C ALA A 154 -3.43 -13.20 -6.54
N ASP A 155 -2.71 -14.26 -6.15
CA ASP A 155 -1.83 -15.00 -7.04
C ASP A 155 -2.59 -15.68 -8.18
N LYS A 156 -3.69 -16.38 -7.89
CA LYS A 156 -4.52 -17.03 -8.92
C LYS A 156 -5.07 -16.02 -9.93
N GLN A 157 -5.52 -14.86 -9.47
CA GLN A 157 -6.02 -13.80 -10.35
C GLN A 157 -4.88 -13.17 -11.17
N TYR A 158 -3.71 -12.97 -10.55
CA TYR A 158 -2.53 -12.50 -11.27
C TYR A 158 -2.14 -13.45 -12.38
N GLU A 159 -2.10 -14.76 -12.10
CA GLU A 159 -1.70 -15.77 -13.07
C GLU A 159 -2.66 -15.92 -14.25
N ARG A 160 -3.94 -15.57 -14.06
CA ARG A 160 -4.92 -15.51 -15.16
C ARG A 160 -4.70 -14.32 -16.11
N MET A 161 -3.96 -13.30 -15.71
CA MET A 161 -3.68 -12.18 -16.60
C MET A 161 -2.77 -12.62 -17.77
N PRO A 162 -2.83 -11.93 -18.92
CA PRO A 162 -1.88 -12.16 -20.00
C PRO A 162 -0.45 -11.81 -19.58
N GLU A 163 0.53 -12.55 -20.10
CA GLU A 163 1.96 -12.33 -19.81
C GLU A 163 2.44 -10.88 -20.08
N ALA A 164 1.79 -10.20 -21.03
CA ALA A 164 2.09 -8.80 -21.35
C ALA A 164 1.86 -7.82 -20.19
N PHE A 165 1.09 -8.23 -19.17
CA PHE A 165 0.79 -7.44 -17.98
C PHE A 165 1.50 -7.97 -16.71
N LYS A 166 2.35 -9.01 -16.82
CA LYS A 166 3.03 -9.59 -15.66
C LYS A 166 4.50 -9.24 -15.63
N GLY A 167 5.05 -8.90 -14.46
CA GLY A 167 6.48 -8.76 -14.21
C GLY A 167 7.05 -7.41 -14.63
N HIS A 168 6.32 -6.32 -14.36
CA HIS A 168 6.79 -4.97 -14.65
C HIS A 168 7.57 -4.37 -13.48
N PHE A 169 7.06 -4.53 -12.27
CA PHE A 169 7.76 -4.15 -11.04
C PHE A 169 7.36 -5.06 -9.87
N THR A 170 8.06 -4.91 -8.76
CA THR A 170 7.72 -5.49 -7.47
C THR A 170 8.06 -4.48 -6.36
N THR A 171 7.76 -4.79 -5.11
CA THR A 171 8.33 -4.09 -3.96
C THR A 171 9.31 -4.95 -3.18
N ASP A 172 10.32 -4.30 -2.60
CA ASP A 172 11.27 -4.88 -1.66
C ASP A 172 10.67 -5.02 -0.24
N GLU A 173 11.49 -5.42 0.73
CA GLU A 173 11.13 -5.57 2.14
C GLU A 173 10.78 -4.25 2.84
N LYS A 174 11.16 -3.09 2.28
CA LYS A 174 10.82 -1.76 2.77
C LYS A 174 9.59 -1.18 2.06
N GLY A 175 9.08 -1.87 1.04
CA GLY A 175 7.98 -1.40 0.21
C GLY A 175 8.40 -0.41 -0.87
N GLU A 176 9.69 -0.33 -1.18
CA GLU A 176 10.22 0.47 -2.28
C GLU A 176 10.06 -0.27 -3.61
N ILE A 177 9.78 0.49 -4.67
CA ILE A 177 9.51 -0.08 -6.00
C ILE A 177 10.81 -0.52 -6.65
N ILE A 178 10.89 -1.80 -7.01
CA ILE A 178 11.94 -2.37 -7.85
C ILE A 178 11.34 -2.61 -9.24
N ASN A 179 11.80 -1.83 -10.23
CA ASN A 179 11.41 -2.05 -11.62
C ASN A 179 12.11 -3.30 -12.16
N LEU A 180 11.32 -4.26 -12.64
CA LEU A 180 11.81 -5.48 -13.30
C LEU A 180 11.98 -5.25 -14.81
N ARG A 181 11.31 -4.24 -15.35
CA ARG A 181 11.42 -3.78 -16.72
C ARG A 181 11.49 -2.26 -16.78
N THR A 182 12.08 -1.74 -17.85
CA THR A 182 11.99 -0.31 -18.14
C THR A 182 10.56 0.08 -18.53
N ALA A 183 10.24 1.37 -18.42
CA ALA A 183 8.96 1.91 -18.88
C ALA A 183 8.73 1.66 -20.38
N GLY A 184 9.80 1.72 -21.19
CA GLY A 184 9.75 1.48 -22.63
C GLY A 184 9.43 0.02 -22.97
N GLU A 185 10.06 -0.94 -22.30
CA GLU A 185 9.77 -2.37 -22.49
C GLU A 185 8.34 -2.72 -22.07
N SER A 186 7.93 -2.22 -20.90
CA SER A 186 6.57 -2.40 -20.38
C SER A 186 5.52 -1.90 -21.38
N SER A 187 5.73 -0.68 -21.90
CA SER A 187 4.81 -0.07 -22.87
C SER A 187 4.74 -0.86 -24.18
N LYS A 188 5.87 -1.39 -24.66
CA LYS A 188 5.92 -2.19 -25.89
C LYS A 188 5.14 -3.50 -25.76
N LEU A 189 5.28 -4.20 -24.65
CA LEU A 189 4.56 -5.46 -24.40
C LEU A 189 3.05 -5.26 -24.36
N ILE A 190 2.60 -4.27 -23.59
CA ILE A 190 1.18 -3.94 -23.46
C ILE A 190 0.61 -3.49 -24.81
N ALA A 191 1.33 -2.65 -25.56
CA ALA A 191 0.91 -2.21 -26.89
C ALA A 191 0.81 -3.38 -27.89
N ALA A 192 1.77 -4.30 -27.87
CA ALA A 192 1.77 -5.48 -28.72
C ALA A 192 0.57 -6.40 -28.42
N PHE A 193 0.23 -6.60 -27.15
CA PHE A 193 -0.95 -7.36 -26.75
C PHE A 193 -2.25 -6.76 -27.33
N PHE A 194 -2.46 -5.45 -27.17
CA PHE A 194 -3.65 -4.81 -27.72
C PHE A 194 -3.68 -4.74 -29.25
N ALA A 195 -2.51 -4.69 -29.91
CA ALA A 195 -2.44 -4.78 -31.37
C ALA A 195 -2.90 -6.15 -31.88
N GLN A 196 -2.54 -7.23 -31.18
CA GLN A 196 -2.95 -8.60 -31.52
C GLN A 196 -4.44 -8.85 -31.30
N GLN A 197 -5.07 -8.18 -30.32
CA GLN A 197 -6.52 -8.29 -30.07
C GLN A 197 -7.40 -7.53 -31.07
N LYS A 198 -6.82 -6.60 -31.83
CA LYS A 198 -7.54 -5.83 -32.87
C LYS A 198 -7.51 -6.48 -34.26
N MET A 199 -6.80 -7.60 -34.39
CA MET A 199 -6.82 -8.48 -35.56
C MET A 199 -7.81 -9.61 -35.34
#